data_AF-A0A6I3FJN6-F1
#
_entry.id   AF-A0A6I3FJN6-F1
#
_cell.length_a   1.000
_cell.length_b   1.000
_cell.length_c   1.000
_cell.angle_alpha   90.00
_cell.angle_beta   90.00
_cell.angle_gamma   90.00
#
_symmetry.space_group_name_H-M   'P 1'
#
loop_
_entity.id
_entity.type
_entity.pdbx_description
1 polymer ?
#
loop_
_entity_poly.entity_id
_entity_poly.type
_entity_poly.pdbx_seq_one_letter_code
_entity_poly.pdbx_strand_id
1 'polypeptide(L)'
;TEVKVSISQAALGAEFVLATLDGDETLVVPAGVQHGNEFVLKGRGVPSLNQGGRARNQVRGDLRVQIAVFVPKKLNTRERELLEELAKLRGESFSAQESRVKSKLKSAFS
;
A
#
# COMPACT_ATOMS: atom_id res chain seq x y z
N THR A 1 -10.92 3.30 -7.25
CA THR A 1 -9.85 4.20 -6.76
C THR A 1 -8.72 3.36 -6.18
N GLU A 2 -7.49 3.85 -6.23
CA GLU A 2 -6.32 3.12 -5.73
C GLU A 2 -5.71 3.87 -4.54
N VAL A 3 -5.32 3.14 -3.49
CA VAL A 3 -4.63 3.69 -2.30
C VAL A 3 -3.26 3.05 -2.21
N LYS A 4 -2.23 3.91 -2.18
CA LYS A 4 -0.84 3.48 -2.08
C LYS A 4 -0.48 3.24 -0.62
N VAL A 5 0.00 2.04 -0.33
CA VAL A 5 0.35 1.61 1.02
C VAL A 5 1.79 1.11 1.00
N SER A 6 2.63 1.57 1.93
CA SER A 6 4.00 1.03 2.04
C SER A 6 3.97 -0.41 2.57
N ILE A 7 5.02 -1.21 2.31
CA ILE A 7 5.12 -2.57 2.88
C ILE A 7 4.90 -2.55 4.40
N SER A 8 5.50 -1.60 5.12
CA SER A 8 5.37 -1.53 6.59
C SER A 8 3.94 -1.26 7.03
N GLN A 9 3.24 -0.32 6.37
CA GLN A 9 1.82 -0.07 6.65
C GLN A 9 0.95 -1.26 6.29
N ALA A 10 1.24 -1.97 5.19
CA ALA A 10 0.50 -3.15 4.80
C ALA A 10 0.69 -4.29 5.82
N ALA A 11 1.91 -4.46 6.33
CA ALA A 11 2.24 -5.46 7.33
C ALA A 11 1.65 -5.15 8.72
N LEU A 12 1.70 -3.89 9.15
CA LEU A 12 1.33 -3.47 10.51
C LEU A 12 -0.11 -2.95 10.63
N GLY A 13 -0.76 -2.66 9.50
CA GLY A 13 -2.03 -1.93 9.46
C GLY A 13 -1.81 -0.41 9.46
N ALA A 14 -2.80 0.31 8.94
CA ALA A 14 -2.78 1.77 8.85
C ALA A 14 -4.19 2.33 8.66
N GLU A 15 -4.35 3.61 8.95
CA GLU A 15 -5.57 4.36 8.63
C GLU A 15 -5.25 5.44 7.59
N PHE A 16 -6.13 5.58 6.61
CA PHE A 16 -6.00 6.57 5.54
C PHE A 16 -7.27 7.40 5.44
N VAL A 17 -7.10 8.70 5.24
CA VAL A 17 -8.21 9.60 4.91
C VAL A 17 -8.33 9.68 3.39
N LEU A 18 -9.50 9.33 2.87
CA LEU A 18 -9.83 9.35 1.46
C LEU A 18 -10.78 10.50 1.16
N ALA A 19 -10.37 11.40 0.27
CA ALA A 19 -11.28 12.40 -0.27
C ALA A 19 -12.28 11.72 -1.22
N THR A 20 -13.57 11.78 -0.86
CA THR A 20 -14.68 11.31 -1.69
C THR A 20 -15.49 12.50 -2.22
N LEU A 21 -16.51 12.22 -3.04
CA LEU A 21 -17.40 13.26 -3.57
C LEU A 21 -18.20 13.99 -2.47
N ASP A 22 -18.35 13.38 -1.30
CA ASP A 22 -19.17 13.90 -0.19
C ASP A 22 -18.34 14.41 0.99
N GLY A 23 -17.02 14.40 0.86
CA GLY A 23 -16.08 14.71 1.94
C GLY A 23 -15.14 13.55 2.23
N ASP A 24 -14.44 13.70 3.35
CA ASP A 24 -13.38 12.78 3.75
C ASP A 24 -13.94 11.53 4.45
N GLU A 25 -13.40 10.37 4.08
CA GLU A 25 -13.75 9.07 4.65
C GLU A 25 -12.52 8.36 5.18
N THR A 26 -12.62 7.75 6.35
CA THR A 26 -11.52 6.98 6.93
C THR A 26 -11.57 5.54 6.43
N LEU A 27 -10.51 5.13 5.73
CA LEU A 27 -10.26 3.73 5.39
C LEU A 27 -9.31 3.11 6.41
N VAL A 28 -9.80 2.12 7.15
CA VAL A 28 -8.99 1.29 8.04
C VAL A 28 -8.43 0.10 7.25
N VAL A 29 -7.11 0.05 7.13
CA VAL A 29 -6.38 -1.06 6.49
C VAL A 29 -5.88 -2.00 7.58
N PRO A 30 -6.38 -3.24 7.64
CA PRO A 30 -5.94 -4.21 8.64
C PRO A 30 -4.50 -4.66 8.39
N ALA A 31 -3.83 -5.11 9.44
CA ALA A 31 -2.51 -5.72 9.35
C ALA A 31 -2.51 -6.95 8.44
N GLY A 32 -1.45 -7.10 7.64
CA GLY A 32 -1.28 -8.21 6.70
C GLY A 32 -2.06 -8.07 5.38
N VAL A 33 -2.58 -6.88 5.05
CA VAL A 33 -3.25 -6.66 3.76
C VAL A 33 -2.31 -6.95 2.60
N GLN A 34 -2.85 -7.54 1.52
CA GLN A 34 -2.06 -7.87 0.33
C GLN A 34 -2.28 -6.85 -0.79
N HIS A 35 -1.33 -6.80 -1.71
CA HIS A 35 -1.49 -6.04 -2.95
C HIS A 35 -2.69 -6.54 -3.73
N GLY A 36 -3.48 -5.61 -4.28
CA GLY A 36 -4.68 -5.91 -5.05
C GLY A 36 -5.93 -6.15 -4.22
N ASN A 37 -5.84 -6.21 -2.88
CA ASN A 37 -7.02 -6.30 -2.02
C ASN A 37 -7.97 -5.13 -2.27
N GLU A 38 -9.27 -5.41 -2.30
CA GLU A 38 -10.32 -4.44 -2.58
C GLU A 38 -11.20 -4.22 -1.34
N PHE A 39 -11.42 -2.96 -1.01
CA PHE A 39 -12.35 -2.51 0.03
C PHE A 39 -13.53 -1.80 -0.63
N VAL A 40 -14.74 -2.05 -0.12
CA VAL A 40 -15.97 -1.47 -0.65
C VAL A 40 -16.56 -0.51 0.36
N LEU A 41 -16.54 0.79 0.04
CA LEU A 41 -17.24 1.83 0.79
C LEU A 41 -18.65 1.97 0.22
N LYS A 42 -19.61 1.32 0.90
CA LYS A 42 -21.00 1.24 0.44
C LYS A 42 -21.66 2.62 0.36
N GLY A 43 -22.35 2.89 -0.75
CA GLY A 43 -23.08 4.14 -0.93
C GLY A 43 -22.20 5.40 -1.00
N ARG A 44 -20.88 5.26 -1.19
CA ARG A 44 -19.93 6.36 -1.41
C ARG A 44 -19.53 6.54 -2.88
N GLY A 45 -20.16 5.80 -3.78
CA GLY A 45 -19.99 5.92 -5.22
C GLY A 45 -20.84 7.02 -5.85
N VAL A 46 -20.83 7.06 -7.17
CA VAL A 46 -21.54 8.07 -7.96
C VAL A 46 -23.06 7.95 -7.75
N PRO A 47 -23.79 9.07 -7.57
CA PRO A 47 -25.24 9.05 -7.49
C PRO A 47 -25.87 8.62 -8.83
N SER A 48 -26.88 7.75 -8.78
CA SER A 48 -27.61 7.32 -9.97
C SER A 48 -28.41 8.49 -10.58
N LEU A 49 -28.24 8.74 -11.89
CA LEU A 49 -29.13 9.60 -12.68
C LEU A 49 -30.35 8.78 -13.11
N ASN A 50 -31.38 8.66 -12.26
CA ASN A 50 -32.65 8.14 -12.74
C ASN A 50 -33.35 9.21 -13.60
N GLN A 51 -33.52 8.94 -14.90
CA GLN A 51 -34.39 9.68 -15.81
C GLN A 51 -35.85 9.53 -15.37
N GLY A 52 -36.34 10.42 -14.51
CA GLY A 52 -37.74 10.31 -14.04
C GLY A 52 -38.12 11.20 -12.87
N GLY A 53 -37.75 12.49 -12.89
CA GLY A 53 -38.48 13.61 -12.26
C GLY A 53 -38.88 13.57 -10.77
N ARG A 54 -38.54 12.55 -9.97
CA ARG A 54 -38.91 12.45 -8.55
C ARG A 54 -37.72 12.01 -7.71
N ALA A 55 -36.92 13.00 -7.32
CA ALA A 55 -35.79 12.88 -6.41
C ALA A 55 -36.25 12.56 -4.98
N ARG A 56 -36.64 11.30 -4.71
CA ARG A 56 -37.00 10.87 -3.34
C ARG A 56 -36.16 9.71 -2.80
N ASN A 57 -35.26 9.13 -3.58
CA ASN A 57 -34.21 8.23 -3.09
C ASN A 57 -33.06 8.22 -4.09
N GLN A 58 -32.05 9.06 -3.86
CA GLN A 58 -30.86 9.10 -4.70
C GLN A 58 -29.98 7.90 -4.34
N VAL A 59 -30.27 6.74 -4.93
CA VAL A 59 -29.47 5.53 -4.75
C VAL A 59 -28.06 5.81 -5.29
N ARG A 60 -27.05 5.64 -4.43
CA ARG A 60 -25.64 5.77 -4.81
C ARG A 60 -25.03 4.41 -5.09
N GLY A 61 -24.07 4.38 -6.00
CA GLY A 61 -23.20 3.22 -6.17
C GLY A 61 -22.23 3.08 -4.99
N ASP A 62 -21.39 2.05 -5.06
CA ASP A 62 -20.33 1.81 -4.10
C ASP A 62 -18.98 2.34 -4.60
N LEU A 63 -18.14 2.81 -3.68
CA LEU A 63 -16.76 3.18 -3.98
C LEU A 63 -15.85 1.99 -3.70
N ARG A 64 -15.23 1.47 -4.75
CA ARG A 64 -14.24 0.40 -4.69
C ARG A 64 -12.84 0.97 -4.57
N VAL A 65 -12.11 0.55 -3.54
CA VAL A 65 -10.77 1.00 -3.21
C VAL A 65 -9.81 -0.18 -3.27
N GLN A 66 -8.86 -0.15 -4.21
CA GLN A 66 -7.84 -1.17 -4.36
C GLN A 66 -6.54 -0.77 -3.65
N ILE A 67 -5.93 -1.70 -2.93
CA ILE A 67 -4.65 -1.49 -2.26
C ILE A 67 -3.49 -1.74 -3.20
N ALA A 68 -2.62 -0.74 -3.33
CA ALA A 68 -1.38 -0.81 -4.07
C ALA A 68 -0.19 -0.77 -3.12
N VAL A 69 0.29 -1.96 -2.74
CA VAL A 69 1.51 -2.06 -1.93
C VAL A 69 2.72 -1.67 -2.78
N PHE A 70 3.54 -0.75 -2.28
CA PHE A 70 4.78 -0.33 -2.92
C PHE A 70 6.01 -0.61 -2.07
N VAL A 71 7.11 -0.92 -2.76
CA VAL A 71 8.43 -1.18 -2.16
C VAL A 71 9.28 0.09 -2.26
N PRO A 72 9.94 0.54 -1.17
CA PRO A 72 10.83 1.70 -1.23
C PRO A 72 12.01 1.44 -2.18
N LYS A 73 12.31 2.41 -3.05
CA LYS A 73 13.40 2.31 -4.06
C LYS A 73 14.79 2.56 -3.47
N LYS A 74 14.86 3.32 -2.38
CA LYS A 74 16.11 3.69 -1.70
C LYS A 74 15.92 3.42 -0.21
N LEU A 75 16.97 2.92 0.41
CA LEU A 75 17.02 2.64 1.84
C LEU A 75 18.26 3.31 2.42
N ASN A 76 18.08 4.01 3.54
CA ASN A 76 19.22 4.45 4.35
C ASN A 76 19.86 3.24 5.07
N THR A 77 20.98 3.46 5.76
CA THR A 77 21.71 2.39 6.46
C THR A 77 20.81 1.65 7.45
N ARG A 78 20.06 2.39 8.27
CA ARG A 78 19.23 1.82 9.33
C ARG A 78 18.03 1.06 8.80
N GLU A 79 17.37 1.58 7.77
CA GLU A 79 16.24 0.91 7.10
C GLU A 79 16.68 -0.42 6.46
N ARG A 80 17.89 -0.45 5.85
CA ARG A 80 18.46 -1.68 5.32
C ARG A 80 18.72 -2.70 6.42
N GLU A 81 19.39 -2.31 7.50
CA GLU A 81 19.67 -3.21 8.64
C GLU A 81 18.39 -3.87 9.18
N LEU A 82 17.32 -3.09 9.37
CA LEU A 82 16.04 -3.58 9.87
C LEU A 82 15.37 -4.58 8.91
N LEU A 83 15.44 -4.32 7.60
CA LEU A 83 14.88 -5.25 6.61
C LEU A 83 15.70 -6.53 6.49
N GLU A 84 17.02 -6.45 6.62
CA GLU A 84 17.89 -7.64 6.66
C GLU A 84 17.65 -8.49 7.91
N GLU A 85 17.44 -7.85 9.07
CA GLU A 85 17.07 -8.53 10.31
C GLU A 85 15.70 -9.20 10.19
N LEU A 86 14.70 -8.49 9.65
CA LEU A 86 13.38 -9.04 9.38
C LEU A 86 13.46 -10.26 8.45
N ALA A 87 14.26 -10.18 7.38
CA ALA A 87 14.46 -11.29 6.45
C ALA A 87 15.08 -12.50 7.16
N LYS A 88 16.09 -12.31 8.02
CA LYS A 88 16.68 -13.39 8.82
C LYS A 88 15.67 -14.05 9.76
N LEU A 89 14.86 -13.25 10.47
CA LEU A 89 13.81 -13.76 11.37
C LEU A 89 12.76 -14.59 10.62
N ARG A 90 12.47 -14.21 9.37
CA ARG A 90 11.53 -14.92 8.50
C ARG A 90 12.15 -16.08 7.72
N GLY A 91 13.46 -16.33 7.87
CA GLY A 91 14.18 -17.37 7.13
C GLY A 91 14.28 -17.08 5.62
N GLU A 92 14.19 -15.81 5.21
CA GLU A 92 14.23 -15.41 3.82
C GLU A 92 15.67 -15.29 3.31
N SER A 93 15.98 -15.92 2.17
CA SER A 93 17.27 -15.80 1.51
C SER A 93 17.28 -14.58 0.58
N PHE A 94 18.17 -13.62 0.83
CA PHE A 94 18.42 -12.50 -0.08
C PHE A 94 19.89 -12.46 -0.53
N SER A 95 20.12 -12.18 -1.81
CA SER A 95 21.48 -12.09 -2.34
C SER A 95 22.08 -10.71 -2.01
N ALA A 96 22.98 -10.65 -1.04
CA ALA A 96 23.81 -9.49 -0.73
C ALA A 96 24.88 -9.22 -1.82
N GLN A 97 24.47 -9.16 -3.10
CA GLN A 97 25.39 -9.06 -4.23
C GLN A 97 26.16 -7.73 -4.25
N GLU A 98 25.59 -6.62 -3.75
CA GLU A 98 26.28 -5.32 -3.78
C GLU A 98 27.49 -5.24 -2.84
N SER A 99 27.44 -5.84 -1.64
CA SER A 99 28.55 -5.76 -0.68
C SER A 99 29.74 -6.62 -1.11
N ARG A 100 29.44 -7.81 -1.69
CA ARG A 100 30.46 -8.76 -2.17
C ARG A 100 31.13 -8.34 -3.47
N VAL A 101 30.45 -7.54 -4.30
CA VAL A 101 31.02 -6.97 -5.53
C VAL A 101 31.92 -5.78 -5.21
N LYS A 102 31.52 -4.89 -4.28
CA LYS A 102 32.34 -3.76 -3.83
C LYS A 102 33.62 -4.20 -3.11
N SER A 103 33.58 -5.30 -2.36
CA SER A 103 34.76 -5.85 -1.69
C SER A 103 35.77 -6.45 -2.67
N LYS A 104 35.31 -7.13 -3.74
CA LYS A 104 36.20 -7.73 -4.76
C LYS A 104 36.87 -6.70 -5.67
N LEU A 105 36.19 -5.58 -5.96
CA LEU A 105 36.79 -4.49 -6.74
C LEU A 105 37.92 -3.80 -5.97
N LYS A 106 37.74 -3.52 -4.67
CA LYS A 106 38.80 -2.87 -3.87
C LYS A 106 40.07 -3.72 -3.69
N SER A 107 39.94 -5.05 -3.65
CA SER A 107 41.09 -5.95 -3.53
C SER A 107 41.88 -6.16 -4.82
N ALA A 108 41.34 -5.75 -5.98
CA ALA A 108 41.99 -5.92 -7.28
C ALA A 108 42.81 -4.69 -7.72
N PHE A 109 42.64 -3.55 -7.03
CA PHE A 109 43.34 -2.30 -7.30
C PHE A 109 44.23 -1.84 -6.12
N SER A 110 44.43 -2.71 -5.13
CA SER A 110 45.36 -2.53 -4.00
C SER A 110 46.46 -3.56 -4.04
#